data_AF-A0A951SA93-F1
#
_entry.id   AF-A0A951SA93-F1
#
_cell.length_a   1.000
_cell.length_b   1.000
_cell.length_c   1.000
_cell.angle_alpha   90.00
_cell.angle_beta   90.00
_cell.angle_gamma   90.00
#
_symmetry.space_group_name_H-M   'P 1'
#
loop_
_entity.id
_entity.type
_entity.pdbx_description
1 polymer ?
#
loop_
_entity_poly.entity_id
_entity_poly.type
_entity_poly.pdbx_seq_one_letter_code
_entity_poly.pdbx_strand_id
1 'polypeptide(L)'
;MKNLIFLIAILMCVGLQAQPERLKVDMISPPEKAGDNNQCFECHGKKVYEYVNASTGMTERKVMNPNFVFDQEVFYKGVHRHFSCTDCHSPDYETFPHQSELRFEPMYSCLDCHGGDETFAAYHFETIEEEFEKSVHASRHGEQFNCWMCHNPHSYTAMTRSDYKISEIVTSHNLVCANCHDNPVNFQRISDSTKKPLNEIHNFLPNYKLHFSSVRCIECHTSVQDTLWVSHQILEKDQAVKKCSECHSANTMLLSSLYKYQNREARKTGTLNAVFLNEAYVIGANRNIYLNIISIALFGMTLLGILIHIIFRIKK
;
A
#
# COMPACT_ATOMS: atom_id res chain seq x y z
N MET A 1 20.01 -45.86 -14.65
CA MET A 1 20.69 -45.04 -13.62
C MET A 1 21.08 -43.62 -14.05
N LYS A 2 21.07 -43.24 -15.34
CA LYS A 2 21.33 -41.85 -15.79
C LYS A 2 20.12 -40.91 -15.77
N ASN A 3 18.89 -41.44 -15.68
CA ASN A 3 17.66 -40.64 -15.74
C ASN A 3 17.06 -40.26 -14.37
N LEU A 4 17.65 -40.72 -13.26
CA LEU A 4 17.18 -40.38 -11.91
C LEU A 4 17.90 -39.13 -11.34
N ILE A 5 19.08 -38.80 -11.87
CA ILE A 5 19.89 -37.65 -11.42
C ILE A 5 19.31 -36.33 -11.98
N PHE A 6 18.59 -36.38 -13.10
CA PHE A 6 17.98 -35.19 -13.69
C PHE A 6 16.73 -34.71 -12.93
N LEU A 7 16.05 -35.58 -12.19
CA LEU A 7 14.89 -35.19 -11.37
C LEU A 7 15.30 -34.52 -10.04
N ILE A 8 16.50 -34.81 -9.53
CA ILE A 8 17.02 -34.22 -8.29
C ILE A 8 17.70 -32.87 -8.59
N ALA A 9 18.25 -32.67 -9.79
CA ALA A 9 18.87 -31.40 -10.19
C ALA A 9 17.84 -30.27 -10.46
N ILE A 10 16.57 -30.59 -10.76
CA ILE A 10 15.51 -29.59 -10.93
C ILE A 10 14.99 -29.08 -9.56
N LEU A 11 15.29 -29.78 -8.46
CA LEU A 11 14.93 -29.34 -7.11
C LEU A 11 15.92 -28.34 -6.48
N MET A 12 17.01 -27.98 -7.16
CA MET A 12 18.11 -27.17 -6.57
C MET A 12 18.30 -25.76 -7.14
N CYS A 13 17.50 -25.32 -8.11
CA CYS A 13 17.66 -23.98 -8.72
C CYS A 13 16.40 -23.12 -8.76
N VAL A 14 15.50 -23.27 -7.79
CA VAL A 14 14.59 -22.19 -7.44
C VAL A 14 14.90 -21.80 -6.00
N GLY A 15 16.00 -21.10 -5.82
CA GLY A 15 16.12 -20.16 -4.72
C GLY A 15 15.05 -19.10 -4.94
N LEU A 16 13.80 -19.42 -4.57
CA LEU A 16 12.80 -18.40 -4.28
C LEU A 16 13.45 -17.58 -3.17
N GLN A 17 14.04 -16.43 -3.52
CA GLN A 17 14.51 -15.48 -2.52
C GLN A 17 13.29 -15.13 -1.69
N ALA A 18 13.19 -15.75 -0.51
CA ALA A 18 12.11 -15.48 0.42
C ALA A 18 12.24 -14.01 0.80
N GLN A 19 11.26 -13.20 0.38
CA GLN A 19 11.20 -11.81 0.80
C GLN A 19 11.19 -11.77 2.33
N PRO A 20 12.02 -10.93 2.97
CA PRO A 20 11.97 -10.75 4.41
C PRO A 20 10.60 -10.20 4.74
N GLU A 21 9.84 -11.00 5.48
CA GLU A 21 8.45 -10.68 5.84
C GLU A 21 8.36 -9.58 6.89
N ARG A 22 9.47 -9.25 7.56
CA ARG A 22 9.55 -8.16 8.53
C ARG A 22 10.43 -7.02 8.04
N LEU A 23 10.08 -5.84 8.50
CA LEU A 23 10.80 -4.60 8.22
C LEU A 23 12.26 -4.70 8.69
N LYS A 24 13.19 -4.22 7.87
CA LYS A 24 14.63 -4.14 8.18
C LYS A 24 15.02 -2.78 8.76
N VAL A 25 14.22 -2.29 9.70
CA VAL A 25 14.47 -1.03 10.41
C VAL A 25 14.31 -1.31 11.90
N ASP A 26 15.24 -0.82 12.71
CA ASP A 26 15.13 -0.90 14.16
C ASP A 26 14.07 0.10 14.65
N MET A 27 12.89 -0.40 14.96
CA MET A 27 11.79 0.41 15.50
C MET A 27 11.78 0.44 17.04
N ILE A 28 12.73 -0.23 17.70
CA ILE A 28 12.74 -0.43 19.16
C ILE A 28 13.73 0.54 19.82
N SER A 29 14.95 0.65 19.28
CA SER A 29 15.96 1.55 19.84
C SER A 29 15.54 3.02 19.70
N PRO A 30 16.04 3.94 20.54
CA PRO A 30 15.85 5.37 20.33
C PRO A 30 16.35 5.83 18.94
N PRO A 31 15.76 6.88 18.34
CA PRO A 31 16.26 7.42 17.09
C PRO A 31 17.71 7.90 17.24
N GLU A 32 18.60 7.44 16.36
CA GLU A 32 20.04 7.67 16.50
C GLU A 32 20.39 9.16 16.37
N LYS A 33 19.77 9.83 15.40
CA LYS A 33 20.02 11.23 15.03
C LYS A 33 19.03 12.21 15.66
N ALA A 34 18.35 11.80 16.74
CA ALA A 34 17.38 12.66 17.42
C ALA A 34 17.98 13.97 17.96
N GLY A 35 19.23 13.91 18.46
CA GLY A 35 19.95 15.10 18.91
C GLY A 35 20.21 16.08 17.78
N ASP A 36 20.76 15.57 16.67
CA ASP A 36 21.12 16.36 15.49
C ASP A 36 19.88 17.03 14.88
N ASN A 37 18.78 16.30 14.78
CA ASN A 37 17.53 16.82 14.19
C ASN A 37 16.83 17.88 15.03
N ASN A 38 17.12 18.00 16.33
CA ASN A 38 16.46 18.99 17.18
C ASN A 38 16.71 20.41 16.67
N GLN A 39 17.88 20.69 16.09
CA GLN A 39 18.18 22.02 15.51
C GLN A 39 17.18 22.41 14.41
N CYS A 40 16.73 21.44 13.62
CA CYS A 40 15.73 21.66 12.57
C CYS A 40 14.32 21.77 13.19
N PHE A 41 13.98 20.85 14.10
CA PHE A 41 12.66 20.82 14.75
C PHE A 41 12.39 22.02 15.67
N GLU A 42 13.42 22.75 16.12
CA GLU A 42 13.24 24.00 16.86
C GLU A 42 12.34 25.00 16.13
N CYS A 43 12.46 25.04 14.79
CA CYS A 43 11.64 25.86 13.91
C CYS A 43 10.59 25.04 13.13
N HIS A 44 10.99 23.90 12.55
CA HIS A 44 10.11 23.09 11.70
C HIS A 44 9.09 22.25 12.48
N GLY A 45 9.28 22.06 13.79
CA GLY A 45 8.30 21.43 14.67
C GLY A 45 7.15 22.35 15.11
N LYS A 46 7.16 23.63 14.70
CA LYS A 46 6.26 24.66 15.20
C LYS A 46 5.66 25.48 14.07
N LYS A 47 4.47 26.04 14.29
CA LYS A 47 3.81 26.95 13.34
C LYS A 47 4.41 28.36 13.32
N VAL A 48 5.16 28.72 14.36
CA VAL A 48 5.76 30.04 14.55
C VAL A 48 7.15 29.84 15.12
N TYR A 49 8.11 30.60 14.60
CA TYR A 49 9.49 30.61 15.07
C TYR A 49 9.95 32.05 15.31
N GLU A 50 11.03 32.18 16.08
CA GLU A 50 11.64 33.45 16.43
C GLU A 50 13.12 33.40 16.09
N TYR A 51 13.68 34.52 15.62
CA TYR A 51 15.10 34.65 15.35
C TYR A 51 15.56 36.10 15.53
N VAL A 52 16.86 36.29 15.75
CA VAL A 52 17.46 37.63 15.78
C VAL A 52 17.86 38.03 14.37
N ASN A 53 17.26 39.10 13.85
CA ASN A 53 17.62 39.61 12.53
C ASN A 53 18.97 40.34 12.63
N ALA A 54 20.01 39.79 12.01
CA ALA A 54 21.36 40.35 12.05
C ALA A 54 21.45 41.78 11.45
N SER A 55 20.56 42.16 10.54
CA SER A 55 20.54 43.48 9.93
C SER A 55 19.91 44.56 10.81
N THR A 56 18.96 44.19 11.69
CA THR A 56 18.21 45.13 12.54
C THR A 56 18.54 45.00 14.02
N GLY A 57 19.16 43.89 14.43
CA GLY A 57 19.41 43.52 15.83
C GLY A 57 18.15 43.14 16.62
N MET A 58 16.98 43.10 15.98
CA MET A 58 15.70 42.83 16.63
C MET A 58 15.34 41.35 16.58
N THR A 59 14.70 40.86 17.65
CA THR A 59 14.03 39.55 17.61
C THR A 59 12.75 39.67 16.77
N GLU A 60 12.68 38.90 15.71
CA GLU A 60 11.52 38.81 14.85
C GLU A 60 10.78 37.49 15.07
N ARG A 61 9.44 37.57 15.06
CA ARG A 61 8.55 36.40 15.15
C ARG A 61 7.85 36.21 13.81
N LYS A 62 7.97 35.02 13.22
CA LYS A 62 7.44 34.70 11.88
C LYS A 62 6.62 33.41 11.89
N VAL A 63 5.63 33.35 10.99
CA VAL A 63 4.85 32.13 10.74
C VAL A 63 5.65 31.22 9.81
N MET A 64 5.80 29.95 10.20
CA MET A 64 6.41 28.93 9.36
C MET A 64 5.48 28.62 8.18
N ASN A 65 6.05 28.38 7.00
CA ASN A 65 5.27 27.89 5.87
C ASN A 65 4.56 26.59 6.28
N PRO A 66 3.22 26.47 6.17
CA PRO A 66 2.51 25.27 6.57
C PRO A 66 2.98 23.97 5.90
N ASN A 67 3.60 24.06 4.72
CA ASN A 67 4.19 22.92 4.02
C ASN A 67 5.53 22.44 4.63
N PHE A 68 6.12 23.22 5.52
CA PHE A 68 7.39 22.93 6.20
C PHE A 68 7.22 22.81 7.72
N VAL A 69 6.00 22.55 8.19
CA VAL A 69 5.72 22.20 9.59
C VAL A 69 5.57 20.69 9.68
N PHE A 70 6.44 20.04 10.43
CA PHE A 70 6.50 18.59 10.58
C PHE A 70 6.29 18.19 12.04
N ASP A 71 5.56 17.09 12.24
CA ASP A 71 5.37 16.51 13.57
C ASP A 71 6.55 15.57 13.88
N GLN A 72 7.30 15.91 14.93
CA GLN A 72 8.48 15.17 15.35
C GLN A 72 8.16 13.74 15.76
N GLU A 73 7.04 13.51 16.44
CA GLU A 73 6.63 12.16 16.85
C GLU A 73 6.23 11.30 15.65
N VAL A 74 5.58 11.92 14.66
CA VAL A 74 5.21 11.24 13.42
C VAL A 74 6.47 10.86 12.62
N PHE A 75 7.46 11.74 12.52
CA PHE A 75 8.73 11.44 11.86
C PHE A 75 9.43 10.22 12.48
N TYR A 76 9.56 10.18 13.81
CA TYR A 76 10.24 9.08 14.49
C TYR A 76 9.44 7.77 14.56
N LYS A 77 8.18 7.76 14.12
CA LYS A 77 7.38 6.54 13.85
C LYS A 77 7.59 6.01 12.42
N GLY A 78 8.25 6.77 11.55
CA GLY A 78 8.55 6.40 10.18
C GLY A 78 9.76 5.48 10.03
N VAL A 79 9.94 4.95 8.82
CA VAL A 79 11.05 4.01 8.51
C VAL A 79 12.41 4.69 8.38
N HIS A 80 12.44 6.02 8.20
CA HIS A 80 13.66 6.84 8.12
C HIS A 80 14.04 7.49 9.46
N ARG A 81 13.46 7.02 10.58
CA ARG A 81 13.64 7.61 11.92
C ARG A 81 15.10 7.76 12.39
N HIS A 82 16.01 6.96 11.84
CA HIS A 82 17.43 7.01 12.22
C HIS A 82 18.24 8.04 11.42
N PHE A 83 17.65 8.64 10.38
CA PHE A 83 18.35 9.65 9.58
C PHE A 83 18.35 11.01 10.26
N SER A 84 19.46 11.71 10.05
CA SER A 84 19.53 13.14 10.25
C SER A 84 18.75 13.85 9.13
N CYS A 85 18.27 15.07 9.36
CA CYS A 85 17.65 15.88 8.31
C CYS A 85 18.61 16.08 7.14
N THR A 86 19.91 16.21 7.42
CA THR A 86 20.98 16.47 6.45
C THR A 86 21.51 15.20 5.76
N ASP A 87 20.98 14.01 6.10
CA ASP A 87 21.20 12.80 5.32
C ASP A 87 20.38 12.84 4.01
N CYS A 88 19.29 13.62 3.99
CA CYS A 88 18.45 13.82 2.81
C CYS A 88 18.49 15.26 2.27
N HIS A 89 18.71 16.24 3.15
CA HIS A 89 18.81 17.64 2.78
C HIS A 89 20.26 18.13 2.76
N SER A 90 20.54 19.22 2.05
CA SER A 90 21.87 19.82 2.06
C SER A 90 22.31 20.14 3.50
N PRO A 91 23.57 19.86 3.87
CA PRO A 91 24.14 20.29 5.16
C PRO A 91 24.14 21.81 5.33
N ASP A 92 24.03 22.58 4.25
CA ASP A 92 23.92 24.04 4.32
C ASP A 92 22.65 24.52 5.06
N TYR A 93 21.63 23.65 5.22
CA TYR A 93 20.47 23.92 6.06
C TYR A 93 20.79 24.01 7.56
N GLU A 94 21.97 23.58 8.01
CA GLU A 94 22.42 23.80 9.40
C GLU A 94 22.70 25.28 9.69
N THR A 95 22.88 26.10 8.64
CA THR A 95 23.07 27.55 8.78
C THR A 95 21.73 28.27 8.64
N PHE A 96 21.38 29.06 9.66
CA PHE A 96 20.21 29.95 9.65
C PHE A 96 20.63 31.44 9.64
N PRO A 97 20.00 32.31 8.82
CA PRO A 97 18.93 32.00 7.86
C PRO A 97 19.44 31.18 6.67
N HIS A 98 18.61 30.26 6.19
CA HIS A 98 18.96 29.39 5.06
C HIS A 98 19.19 30.19 3.78
N GLN A 99 20.17 29.77 2.98
CA GLN A 99 20.43 30.36 1.67
C GLN A 99 19.23 30.12 0.75
N SER A 100 18.91 31.11 -0.09
CA SER A 100 17.68 31.06 -0.92
C SER A 100 17.75 29.99 -2.00
N GLU A 101 18.97 29.67 -2.43
CA GLU A 101 19.31 28.69 -3.46
C GLU A 101 18.97 27.26 -3.02
N LEU A 102 18.95 26.99 -1.71
CA LEU A 102 18.60 25.67 -1.17
C LEU A 102 17.15 25.26 -1.48
N ARG A 103 16.29 26.21 -1.87
CA ARG A 103 14.93 25.91 -2.35
C ARG A 103 14.89 25.16 -3.69
N PHE A 104 16.01 25.14 -4.41
CA PHE A 104 16.16 24.44 -5.69
C PHE A 104 16.96 23.14 -5.54
N GLU A 105 17.21 22.71 -4.31
CA GLU A 105 17.85 21.43 -4.01
C GLU A 105 17.12 20.27 -4.70
N PRO A 106 17.83 19.42 -5.47
CA PRO A 106 17.26 18.19 -5.98
C PRO A 106 17.02 17.22 -4.82
N MET A 107 15.83 16.63 -4.76
CA MET A 107 15.52 15.62 -3.75
C MET A 107 16.04 14.26 -4.19
N TYR A 108 16.60 13.51 -3.24
CA TYR A 108 16.94 12.11 -3.46
C TYR A 108 15.73 11.30 -3.91
N SER A 109 15.94 10.38 -4.84
CA SER A 109 15.01 9.32 -5.18
C SER A 109 15.13 8.16 -4.18
N CYS A 110 14.21 7.20 -4.24
CA CYS A 110 14.32 5.98 -3.43
C CYS A 110 15.54 5.15 -3.85
N LEU A 111 15.87 5.14 -5.13
CA LEU A 111 16.97 4.34 -5.67
C LEU A 111 18.35 4.93 -5.41
N ASP A 112 18.44 6.24 -5.13
CA ASP A 112 19.72 6.86 -4.80
C ASP A 112 20.33 6.23 -3.54
N CYS A 113 19.49 5.69 -2.65
CA CYS A 113 19.90 4.95 -1.45
C CYS A 113 19.63 3.45 -1.54
N HIS A 114 18.50 3.01 -2.11
CA HIS A 114 18.11 1.60 -2.10
C HIS A 114 18.47 0.82 -3.36
N GLY A 115 18.81 1.51 -4.46
CA GLY A 115 19.08 0.88 -5.75
C GLY A 115 20.39 0.11 -5.74
N GLY A 116 20.36 -1.14 -6.21
CA GLY A 116 21.54 -2.00 -6.28
C GLY A 116 22.09 -2.44 -4.91
N ASP A 117 21.43 -2.12 -3.80
CA ASP A 117 21.86 -2.54 -2.46
C ASP A 117 21.25 -3.90 -2.09
N GLU A 118 22.11 -4.91 -1.93
CA GLU A 118 21.72 -6.27 -1.55
C GLU A 118 20.97 -6.33 -0.21
N THR A 119 21.22 -5.36 0.68
CA THR A 119 20.50 -5.20 1.96
C THR A 119 19.00 -5.00 1.72
N PHE A 120 18.65 -4.30 0.65
CA PHE A 120 17.27 -3.93 0.28
C PHE A 120 16.71 -4.69 -0.93
N ALA A 121 17.47 -5.59 -1.57
CA ALA A 121 17.02 -6.40 -2.71
C ALA A 121 15.64 -7.08 -2.50
N ALA A 122 15.42 -7.50 -1.26
CA ALA A 122 14.15 -7.95 -0.69
C ALA A 122 12.89 -7.10 -0.95
N TYR A 123 13.06 -5.80 -1.19
CA TYR A 123 12.00 -4.83 -1.41
C TYR A 123 11.74 -4.59 -2.88
N HIS A 124 12.65 -5.01 -3.77
CA HIS A 124 12.55 -4.90 -5.22
C HIS A 124 12.30 -3.46 -5.69
N PHE A 125 13.11 -2.51 -5.22
CA PHE A 125 12.92 -1.10 -5.56
C PHE A 125 13.05 -0.83 -7.06
N GLU A 126 13.87 -1.59 -7.77
CA GLU A 126 14.02 -1.48 -9.23
C GLU A 126 12.72 -1.92 -9.94
N THR A 127 12.12 -3.03 -9.51
CA THR A 127 10.83 -3.47 -10.06
C THR A 127 9.71 -2.47 -9.71
N ILE A 128 9.77 -1.87 -8.52
CA ILE A 128 8.83 -0.81 -8.11
C ILE A 128 8.96 0.41 -9.03
N GLU A 129 10.18 0.84 -9.34
CA GLU A 129 10.40 1.95 -10.27
C GLU A 129 9.89 1.61 -11.68
N GLU A 130 10.22 0.43 -12.21
CA GLU A 130 9.71 0.00 -13.52
C GLU A 130 8.17 -0.04 -13.59
N GLU A 131 7.50 -0.43 -12.50
CA GLU A 131 6.05 -0.41 -12.40
C GLU A 131 5.49 1.00 -12.32
N PHE A 132 6.15 1.87 -11.55
CA PHE A 132 5.80 3.27 -11.42
C PHE A 132 5.90 3.99 -12.78
N GLU A 133 6.96 3.77 -13.54
CA GLU A 133 7.13 4.33 -14.89
C GLU A 133 6.01 3.90 -15.85
N LYS A 134 5.51 2.67 -15.70
CA LYS A 134 4.37 2.13 -16.47
C LYS A 134 3.00 2.58 -15.95
N SER A 135 2.96 3.34 -14.86
CA SER A 135 1.70 3.79 -14.23
C SER A 135 1.07 4.96 -15.00
N VAL A 136 -0.23 5.14 -14.78
CA VAL A 136 -0.99 6.29 -15.29
C VAL A 136 -0.42 7.62 -14.81
N HIS A 137 0.13 7.67 -13.59
CA HIS A 137 0.65 8.92 -13.03
C HIS A 137 1.94 9.34 -13.72
N ALA A 138 2.89 8.43 -13.90
CA ALA A 138 4.12 8.71 -14.66
C ALA A 138 3.80 9.07 -16.12
N SER A 139 2.90 8.30 -16.75
CA SER A 139 2.53 8.52 -18.16
C SER A 139 1.86 9.86 -18.43
N ARG A 140 1.08 10.41 -17.48
CA ARG A 140 0.31 11.65 -17.68
C ARG A 140 1.04 12.91 -17.22
N HIS A 141 1.93 12.79 -16.24
CA HIS A 141 2.57 13.94 -15.59
C HIS A 141 4.09 14.01 -15.82
N GLY A 142 4.69 12.96 -16.40
CA GLY A 142 6.12 12.90 -16.66
C GLY A 142 6.94 13.12 -15.39
N GLU A 143 8.04 13.85 -15.52
CA GLU A 143 8.99 14.15 -14.44
C GLU A 143 8.39 14.98 -13.30
N GLN A 144 7.22 15.61 -13.50
CA GLN A 144 6.56 16.37 -12.44
C GLN A 144 5.97 15.47 -11.37
N PHE A 145 5.72 14.18 -11.64
CA PHE A 145 5.19 13.23 -10.68
C PHE A 145 6.26 12.22 -10.29
N ASN A 146 6.47 12.05 -8.99
CA ASN A 146 7.51 11.18 -8.45
C ASN A 146 7.01 10.41 -7.22
N CYS A 147 7.85 9.52 -6.69
CA CYS A 147 7.56 8.67 -5.53
C CYS A 147 7.03 9.45 -4.33
N TRP A 148 7.55 10.67 -4.09
CA TRP A 148 7.22 11.51 -2.95
C TRP A 148 5.81 12.12 -3.02
N MET A 149 5.18 12.11 -4.20
CA MET A 149 3.79 12.53 -4.35
C MET A 149 2.79 11.53 -3.77
N CYS A 150 3.20 10.27 -3.61
CA CYS A 150 2.42 9.23 -2.94
C CYS A 150 2.95 8.94 -1.52
N HIS A 151 4.28 8.95 -1.35
CA HIS A 151 4.92 8.58 -0.09
C HIS A 151 5.53 9.81 0.58
N ASN A 152 5.10 10.16 1.78
CA ASN A 152 5.71 11.29 2.49
C ASN A 152 7.04 10.83 3.17
N PRO A 153 8.22 11.34 2.76
CA PRO A 153 9.50 10.92 3.34
C PRO A 153 9.59 11.18 4.84
N HIS A 154 8.87 12.19 5.34
CA HIS A 154 8.89 12.60 6.75
C HIS A 154 7.91 11.84 7.63
N SER A 155 7.10 10.93 7.07
CA SER A 155 6.11 10.18 7.85
C SER A 155 5.82 8.78 7.29
N TYR A 156 6.68 8.26 6.41
CA TYR A 156 6.40 7.01 5.73
C TYR A 156 6.53 5.81 6.68
N THR A 157 5.47 5.00 6.74
CA THR A 157 5.42 3.77 7.52
C THR A 157 5.15 2.58 6.58
N ALA A 158 5.99 1.56 6.65
CA ALA A 158 5.80 0.33 5.90
C ALA A 158 4.77 -0.59 6.57
N MET A 159 3.53 -0.55 6.08
CA MET A 159 2.41 -1.29 6.67
C MET A 159 2.13 -2.66 6.03
N THR A 160 2.81 -3.01 4.93
CA THR A 160 2.56 -4.22 4.13
C THR A 160 3.27 -5.47 4.65
N ARG A 161 4.15 -5.31 5.64
CA ARG A 161 5.05 -6.32 6.21
C ARG A 161 4.98 -6.31 7.75
N SER A 162 3.77 -6.19 8.26
CA SER A 162 3.55 -5.89 9.68
C SER A 162 2.17 -6.34 10.15
N ASP A 163 2.03 -6.47 11.47
CA ASP A 163 0.84 -6.99 12.14
C ASP A 163 -0.27 -5.93 12.33
N TYR A 164 -0.28 -4.87 11.53
CA TYR A 164 -1.34 -3.85 11.58
C TYR A 164 -2.70 -4.47 11.26
N LYS A 165 -3.76 -3.87 11.81
CA LYS A 165 -5.12 -4.26 11.43
C LYS A 165 -5.36 -3.90 9.99
N ILE A 166 -6.13 -4.73 9.27
CA ILE A 166 -6.45 -4.49 7.86
C ILE A 166 -7.13 -3.13 7.68
N SER A 167 -8.02 -2.74 8.59
CA SER A 167 -8.67 -1.43 8.55
C SER A 167 -7.69 -0.26 8.66
N GLU A 168 -6.60 -0.39 9.43
CA GLU A 168 -5.54 0.62 9.54
C GLU A 168 -4.73 0.70 8.25
N ILE A 169 -4.38 -0.46 7.67
CA ILE A 169 -3.70 -0.55 6.37
C ILE A 169 -4.55 0.09 5.27
N VAL A 170 -5.85 -0.22 5.23
CA VAL A 170 -6.79 0.32 4.25
C VAL A 170 -6.90 1.83 4.39
N THR A 171 -7.10 2.33 5.60
CA THR A 171 -7.23 3.76 5.88
C THR A 171 -5.97 4.52 5.46
N SER A 172 -4.80 4.04 5.88
CA SER A 172 -3.52 4.68 5.56
C SER A 172 -3.23 4.70 4.06
N HIS A 173 -3.37 3.57 3.38
CA HIS A 173 -3.11 3.50 1.94
C HIS A 173 -4.14 4.28 1.11
N ASN A 174 -5.41 4.30 1.50
CA ASN A 174 -6.43 5.09 0.79
C ASN A 174 -6.25 6.59 0.98
N LEU A 175 -5.73 7.02 2.14
CA LEU A 175 -5.43 8.42 2.39
C LEU A 175 -4.42 8.97 1.39
N VAL A 176 -3.40 8.19 1.00
CA VAL A 176 -2.43 8.56 -0.04
C VAL A 176 -3.14 8.98 -1.33
N CYS A 177 -4.06 8.13 -1.80
CA CYS A 177 -4.82 8.41 -3.02
C CYS A 177 -5.76 9.61 -2.81
N ALA A 178 -6.56 9.58 -1.72
CA ALA A 178 -7.56 10.59 -1.42
C ALA A 178 -6.96 11.99 -1.20
N ASN A 179 -5.70 12.08 -0.80
CA ASN A 179 -5.02 13.36 -0.58
C ASN A 179 -4.93 14.22 -1.84
N CYS A 180 -5.02 13.62 -3.04
CA CYS A 180 -5.24 14.35 -4.29
C CYS A 180 -6.63 14.04 -4.87
N HIS A 181 -7.09 12.80 -4.78
CA HIS A 181 -8.29 12.35 -5.45
C HIS A 181 -9.61 12.74 -4.77
N ASP A 182 -9.58 13.24 -3.54
CA ASP A 182 -10.73 13.81 -2.82
C ASP A 182 -10.43 15.25 -2.32
N ASN A 183 -9.30 15.84 -2.75
CA ASN A 183 -8.88 17.18 -2.38
C ASN A 183 -8.56 18.01 -3.64
N PRO A 184 -9.47 18.91 -4.05
CA PRO A 184 -9.29 19.74 -5.25
C PRO A 184 -8.02 20.60 -5.23
N VAL A 185 -7.61 21.09 -4.06
CA VAL A 185 -6.43 21.97 -3.93
C VAL A 185 -5.16 21.20 -4.24
N ASN A 186 -5.03 19.98 -3.74
CA ASN A 186 -3.86 19.15 -4.00
C ASN A 186 -3.88 18.60 -5.43
N PHE A 187 -5.06 18.23 -5.96
CA PHE A 187 -5.20 17.79 -7.34
C PHE A 187 -4.71 18.85 -8.35
N GLN A 188 -5.05 20.12 -8.09
CA GLN A 188 -4.67 21.24 -8.95
C GLN A 188 -3.17 21.56 -8.96
N ARG A 189 -2.37 20.97 -8.05
CA ARG A 189 -0.92 21.13 -8.06
C ARG A 189 -0.25 20.44 -9.24
N ILE A 190 -0.90 19.42 -9.81
CA ILE A 190 -0.34 18.57 -10.87
C ILE A 190 -1.26 18.45 -12.10
N SER A 191 -2.43 19.09 -12.08
CA SER A 191 -3.40 19.01 -13.18
C SER A 191 -4.30 20.24 -13.23
N ASP A 192 -4.52 20.80 -14.42
CA ASP A 192 -5.50 21.86 -14.65
C ASP A 192 -6.96 21.36 -14.71
N SER A 193 -7.15 20.03 -14.63
CA SER A 193 -8.47 19.40 -14.74
C SER A 193 -9.27 19.51 -13.45
N THR A 194 -10.58 19.73 -13.55
CA THR A 194 -11.49 19.62 -12.42
C THR A 194 -11.92 18.18 -12.22
N LYS A 195 -11.65 17.62 -11.03
CA LYS A 195 -12.05 16.26 -10.71
C LYS A 195 -13.52 16.18 -10.27
N LYS A 196 -14.24 15.19 -10.79
CA LYS A 196 -15.55 14.81 -10.25
C LYS A 196 -15.41 14.19 -8.84
N PRO A 197 -16.37 14.40 -7.93
CA PRO A 197 -16.41 13.77 -6.62
C PRO A 197 -16.28 12.24 -6.66
N LEU A 198 -15.65 11.65 -5.63
CA LEU A 198 -15.42 10.20 -5.58
C LEU A 198 -16.70 9.36 -5.67
N ASN A 199 -17.81 9.83 -5.10
CA ASN A 199 -19.10 9.15 -5.15
C ASN A 199 -19.70 9.10 -6.56
N GLU A 200 -19.43 10.10 -7.40
CA GLU A 200 -19.92 10.12 -8.77
C GLU A 200 -19.15 9.14 -9.65
N ILE A 201 -17.82 9.13 -9.53
CA ILE A 201 -16.97 8.26 -10.36
C ILE A 201 -16.99 6.79 -9.90
N HIS A 202 -17.37 6.51 -8.65
CA HIS A 202 -17.53 5.16 -8.10
C HIS A 202 -19.00 4.78 -7.86
N ASN A 203 -19.94 5.35 -8.62
CA ASN A 203 -21.37 5.09 -8.46
C ASN A 203 -21.80 3.62 -8.70
N PHE A 204 -20.93 2.80 -9.29
CA PHE A 204 -21.13 1.36 -9.44
C PHE A 204 -21.03 0.60 -8.12
N LEU A 205 -20.43 1.19 -7.09
CA LEU A 205 -20.36 0.64 -5.73
C LEU A 205 -21.63 1.04 -4.96
N PRO A 206 -22.46 0.07 -4.48
CA PRO A 206 -23.70 0.38 -3.76
C PRO A 206 -23.50 1.27 -2.53
N ASN A 207 -22.39 1.07 -1.80
CA ASN A 207 -21.96 1.92 -0.70
C ASN A 207 -20.45 2.12 -0.76
N TYR A 208 -20.01 3.09 -1.56
CA TYR A 208 -18.58 3.34 -1.79
C TYR A 208 -17.82 3.69 -0.50
N LYS A 209 -18.44 4.41 0.46
CA LYS A 209 -17.78 4.77 1.73
C LYS A 209 -17.46 3.55 2.57
N LEU A 210 -18.45 2.65 2.72
CA LEU A 210 -18.23 1.40 3.44
C LEU A 210 -17.19 0.53 2.70
N HIS A 211 -17.28 0.45 1.37
CA HIS A 211 -16.31 -0.31 0.58
C HIS A 211 -14.87 0.21 0.75
N PHE A 212 -14.67 1.52 0.70
CA PHE A 212 -13.34 2.15 0.89
C PHE A 212 -12.83 2.09 2.32
N SER A 213 -13.66 1.73 3.30
CA SER A 213 -13.20 1.44 4.66
C SER A 213 -12.66 0.01 4.81
N SER A 214 -12.91 -0.86 3.83
CA SER A 214 -12.54 -2.28 3.88
C SER A 214 -11.61 -2.72 2.75
N VAL A 215 -11.50 -1.94 1.67
CA VAL A 215 -10.73 -2.27 0.47
C VAL A 215 -9.87 -1.08 0.06
N ARG A 216 -8.61 -1.34 -0.33
CA ARG A 216 -7.71 -0.29 -0.81
C ARG A 216 -8.07 0.14 -2.23
N CYS A 217 -7.85 1.39 -2.60
CA CYS A 217 -7.99 1.88 -3.97
C CYS A 217 -7.17 1.03 -4.95
N ILE A 218 -5.94 0.67 -4.55
CA ILE A 218 -5.03 -0.15 -5.34
C ILE A 218 -5.53 -1.59 -5.59
N GLU A 219 -6.45 -2.14 -4.79
CA GLU A 219 -7.01 -3.47 -5.09
C GLU A 219 -7.78 -3.50 -6.42
N CYS A 220 -8.35 -2.36 -6.82
CA CYS A 220 -9.05 -2.23 -8.08
C CYS A 220 -8.17 -1.57 -9.15
N HIS A 221 -7.21 -0.72 -8.75
CA HIS A 221 -6.43 0.12 -9.65
C HIS A 221 -5.04 -0.41 -9.99
N THR A 222 -4.65 -1.58 -9.49
CA THR A 222 -3.37 -2.22 -9.88
C THR A 222 -3.58 -3.66 -10.31
N SER A 223 -2.62 -4.22 -11.04
CA SER A 223 -2.57 -5.67 -11.23
C SER A 223 -2.03 -6.36 -9.96
N VAL A 224 -2.49 -7.58 -9.68
CA VAL A 224 -1.93 -8.38 -8.59
C VAL A 224 -0.70 -9.12 -9.10
N GLN A 225 0.42 -8.97 -8.39
CA GLN A 225 1.67 -9.63 -8.71
C GLN A 225 2.18 -10.48 -7.55
N ASP A 226 2.75 -11.63 -7.89
CA ASP A 226 3.30 -12.55 -6.89
C ASP A 226 4.62 -12.04 -6.31
N THR A 227 5.41 -11.34 -7.13
CA THR A 227 6.76 -10.84 -6.84
C THR A 227 6.78 -9.63 -5.90
N LEU A 228 5.71 -8.83 -5.84
CA LEU A 228 5.67 -7.61 -5.02
C LEU A 228 4.59 -7.68 -3.94
N TRP A 229 4.80 -6.99 -2.82
CA TRP A 229 3.78 -6.87 -1.78
C TRP A 229 2.62 -5.95 -2.20
N VAL A 230 2.96 -4.91 -2.96
CA VAL A 230 2.04 -3.92 -3.54
C VAL A 230 2.59 -3.56 -4.91
N SER A 231 1.73 -3.63 -5.92
CA SER A 231 2.08 -3.15 -7.26
C SER A 231 2.04 -1.63 -7.28
N HIS A 232 3.00 -1.02 -7.96
CA HIS A 232 3.09 0.42 -8.21
C HIS A 232 2.62 0.79 -9.63
N GLN A 233 2.19 -0.19 -10.42
CA GLN A 233 1.61 0.03 -11.74
C GLN A 233 0.13 0.42 -11.61
N ILE A 234 -0.12 1.66 -11.21
CA ILE A 234 -1.48 2.21 -11.15
C ILE A 234 -2.04 2.33 -12.57
N LEU A 235 -3.19 1.70 -12.80
CA LEU A 235 -3.87 1.63 -14.09
C LEU A 235 -4.92 2.73 -14.25
N GLU A 236 -5.29 2.98 -15.50
CA GLU A 236 -6.38 3.88 -15.85
C GLU A 236 -7.73 3.38 -15.31
N LYS A 237 -8.66 4.33 -15.09
CA LYS A 237 -10.01 4.06 -14.54
C LYS A 237 -10.81 2.99 -15.31
N ASP A 238 -10.53 2.83 -16.61
CA ASP A 238 -11.26 1.90 -17.48
C ASP A 238 -10.71 0.48 -17.39
N GLN A 239 -9.50 0.32 -16.86
CA GLN A 239 -8.87 -0.96 -16.59
C GLN A 239 -9.09 -1.44 -15.14
N ALA A 240 -9.71 -0.61 -14.29
CA ALA A 240 -9.95 -0.96 -12.91
C ALA A 240 -10.93 -2.14 -12.75
N VAL A 241 -10.70 -2.97 -11.74
CA VAL A 241 -11.58 -4.11 -11.42
C VAL A 241 -12.96 -3.59 -10.99
N LYS A 242 -14.01 -3.99 -11.72
CA LYS A 242 -15.41 -3.60 -11.43
C LYS A 242 -16.33 -4.78 -11.12
N LYS A 243 -15.88 -6.01 -11.38
CA LYS A 243 -16.66 -7.23 -11.15
C LYS A 243 -16.48 -7.69 -9.71
N CYS A 244 -17.54 -7.63 -8.91
CA CYS A 244 -17.49 -7.99 -7.49
C CYS A 244 -16.96 -9.41 -7.24
N SER A 245 -17.23 -10.35 -8.14
CA SER A 245 -16.80 -11.75 -8.04
C SER A 245 -15.29 -11.96 -8.11
N GLU A 246 -14.54 -11.03 -8.70
CA GLU A 246 -13.06 -11.09 -8.75
C GLU A 246 -12.46 -11.00 -7.34
N CYS A 247 -13.14 -10.30 -6.42
CA CYS A 247 -12.71 -10.12 -5.03
C CYS A 247 -13.53 -10.93 -4.03
N HIS A 248 -14.77 -11.31 -4.35
CA HIS A 248 -15.68 -12.01 -3.45
C HIS A 248 -15.94 -13.48 -3.82
N SER A 249 -15.07 -14.10 -4.61
CA SER A 249 -15.10 -15.55 -4.91
C SER A 249 -14.11 -16.34 -4.05
N ALA A 250 -14.27 -17.67 -4.00
CA ALA A 250 -13.42 -18.59 -3.24
C ALA A 250 -11.91 -18.40 -3.52
N ASN A 251 -11.56 -18.10 -4.78
CA ASN A 251 -10.20 -17.77 -5.21
C ASN A 251 -10.09 -16.26 -5.40
N THR A 252 -10.15 -15.53 -4.30
CA THR A 252 -10.08 -14.06 -4.32
C THR A 252 -8.66 -13.56 -4.52
N MET A 253 -8.51 -12.52 -5.35
CA MET A 253 -7.27 -11.77 -5.50
C MET A 253 -6.80 -11.10 -4.21
N LEU A 254 -7.71 -10.81 -3.27
CA LEU A 254 -7.39 -10.14 -2.01
C LEU A 254 -6.42 -10.95 -1.15
N LEU A 255 -6.39 -12.29 -1.29
CA LEU A 255 -5.48 -13.16 -0.57
C LEU A 255 -4.02 -13.07 -1.04
N SER A 256 -3.80 -12.62 -2.27
CA SER A 256 -2.48 -12.37 -2.85
C SER A 256 -2.10 -10.89 -2.87
N SER A 257 -2.99 -9.99 -2.44
CA SER A 257 -2.76 -8.55 -2.31
C SER A 257 -3.01 -8.04 -0.87
N LEU A 258 -4.23 -7.62 -0.52
CA LEU A 258 -4.58 -6.99 0.76
C LEU A 258 -4.21 -7.84 1.98
N TYR A 259 -4.54 -9.12 1.95
CA TYR A 259 -4.31 -10.07 3.04
C TYR A 259 -3.03 -10.90 2.85
N LYS A 260 -2.13 -10.50 1.94
CA LYS A 260 -0.95 -11.30 1.54
C LYS A 260 -0.08 -11.67 2.74
N TYR A 261 0.16 -10.72 3.65
CA TYR A 261 1.01 -10.93 4.83
C TYR A 261 0.35 -11.89 5.82
N GLN A 262 -0.90 -11.62 6.22
CA GLN A 262 -1.65 -12.46 7.16
C GLN A 262 -1.86 -13.88 6.60
N ASN A 263 -2.07 -14.02 5.30
CA ASN A 263 -2.18 -15.32 4.63
C ASN A 263 -0.85 -16.09 4.66
N ARG A 264 0.28 -15.42 4.42
CA ARG A 264 1.60 -16.05 4.53
C ARG A 264 1.90 -16.49 5.97
N GLU A 265 1.63 -15.65 6.95
CA GLU A 265 1.83 -16.00 8.37
C GLU A 265 0.91 -17.16 8.81
N ALA A 266 -0.37 -17.11 8.45
CA ALA A 266 -1.33 -18.18 8.78
C ALA A 266 -0.95 -19.54 8.17
N ARG A 267 -0.31 -19.56 7.00
CA ARG A 267 0.21 -20.80 6.38
C ARG A 267 1.36 -21.40 7.17
N LYS A 268 2.20 -20.59 7.81
CA LYS A 268 3.32 -21.07 8.64
C LYS A 268 2.84 -21.70 9.93
N THR A 269 1.83 -21.10 10.55
CA THR A 269 1.26 -21.56 11.81
C THR A 269 0.22 -22.66 11.62
N GLY A 270 -0.19 -22.97 10.38
CA GLY A 270 -1.20 -23.97 10.06
C GLY A 270 -2.64 -23.55 10.40
N THR A 271 -2.89 -22.25 10.59
CA THR A 271 -4.16 -21.68 11.08
C THR A 271 -4.96 -20.96 9.97
N LEU A 272 -4.89 -21.46 8.73
CA LEU A 272 -5.53 -20.88 7.54
C LEU A 272 -6.99 -20.44 7.75
N ASN A 273 -7.76 -21.11 8.61
CA ASN A 273 -9.16 -20.78 8.88
C ASN A 273 -9.38 -19.39 9.54
N ALA A 274 -8.39 -18.81 10.22
CA ALA A 274 -8.59 -17.56 10.97
C ALA A 274 -8.75 -16.31 10.08
N VAL A 275 -8.06 -16.27 8.92
CA VAL A 275 -8.16 -15.15 7.97
C VAL A 275 -9.51 -15.16 7.25
N PHE A 276 -10.06 -16.35 6.96
CA PHE A 276 -11.36 -16.51 6.28
C PHE A 276 -12.57 -16.23 7.17
N LEU A 277 -12.45 -16.38 8.50
CA LEU A 277 -13.60 -16.31 9.40
C LEU A 277 -13.94 -14.88 9.87
N ASN A 278 -12.98 -13.96 9.92
CA ASN A 278 -13.18 -12.67 10.59
C ASN A 278 -13.10 -11.42 9.68
N GLU A 279 -12.39 -11.46 8.54
CA GLU A 279 -12.01 -10.22 7.83
C GLU A 279 -12.49 -10.13 6.38
N ALA A 280 -12.74 -11.27 5.70
CA ALA A 280 -13.15 -11.29 4.29
C ALA A 280 -14.36 -12.21 4.08
N TYR A 281 -15.54 -11.61 3.85
CA TYR A 281 -16.69 -12.40 3.40
C TYR A 281 -16.47 -12.88 1.96
N VAL A 282 -16.22 -14.18 1.83
CA VAL A 282 -16.02 -14.85 0.54
C VAL A 282 -17.24 -15.70 0.23
N ILE A 283 -17.88 -15.44 -0.91
CA ILE A 283 -19.06 -16.18 -1.35
C ILE A 283 -18.62 -17.62 -1.62
N GLY A 284 -19.14 -18.54 -0.80
CA GLY A 284 -18.85 -19.97 -0.89
C GLY A 284 -17.69 -20.47 -0.04
N ALA A 285 -16.92 -19.62 0.66
CA ALA A 285 -15.87 -20.10 1.58
C ALA A 285 -16.45 -20.86 2.78
N ASN A 286 -17.68 -20.52 3.18
CA ASN A 286 -18.45 -21.24 4.21
C ASN A 286 -19.36 -22.34 3.64
N ARG A 287 -19.19 -22.76 2.37
CA ARG A 287 -19.97 -23.89 1.83
C ARG A 287 -19.53 -25.18 2.51
N ASN A 288 -20.44 -25.75 3.29
CA ASN A 288 -20.28 -27.09 3.82
C ASN A 288 -20.54 -28.11 2.69
N ILE A 289 -19.52 -28.88 2.31
CA ILE A 289 -19.60 -29.86 1.23
C ILE A 289 -20.70 -30.91 1.46
N TYR A 290 -20.93 -31.29 2.72
CA TYR A 290 -21.98 -32.24 3.09
C TYR A 290 -23.37 -31.66 2.85
N LEU A 291 -23.60 -30.38 3.16
CA LEU A 291 -24.89 -29.73 2.89
C LEU A 291 -25.16 -29.61 1.39
N ASN A 292 -24.13 -29.38 0.57
CA ASN A 292 -24.27 -29.39 -0.89
C ASN A 292 -24.65 -30.78 -1.41
N ILE A 293 -23.96 -31.83 -0.94
CA ILE A 293 -24.26 -33.21 -1.34
C ILE A 293 -25.68 -33.59 -0.92
N ILE A 294 -26.08 -33.26 0.32
CA ILE A 294 -27.44 -33.51 0.82
C ILE A 294 -28.47 -32.75 -0.03
N SER A 295 -28.21 -31.49 -0.38
CA SER A 295 -29.12 -30.69 -1.21
C SER A 295 -29.31 -31.30 -2.60
N ILE A 296 -28.22 -31.78 -3.23
CA ILE A 296 -28.27 -32.47 -4.52
C ILE A 296 -29.02 -33.81 -4.38
N ALA A 297 -28.78 -34.57 -3.32
CA ALA A 297 -29.47 -35.83 -3.05
C ALA A 297 -30.98 -35.63 -2.86
N LEU A 298 -31.39 -34.64 -2.06
CA LEU A 298 -32.80 -34.27 -1.85
C LEU A 298 -33.47 -33.84 -3.16
N PHE A 299 -32.79 -33.03 -3.97
CA PHE A 299 -33.29 -32.61 -5.28
C PHE A 299 -33.46 -33.82 -6.21
N GLY A 300 -32.48 -34.72 -6.27
CA GLY A 300 -32.56 -35.96 -7.05
C GLY A 300 -33.70 -36.88 -6.61
N MET A 301 -33.89 -37.06 -5.30
CA MET A 301 -35.01 -37.84 -4.76
C MET A 301 -36.37 -37.21 -5.09
N THR A 302 -36.45 -35.88 -5.11
CA THR A 302 -37.68 -35.16 -5.47
C THR A 302 -38.03 -35.41 -6.94
N LEU A 303 -37.05 -35.30 -7.85
CA LEU A 303 -37.23 -35.62 -9.27
C LEU A 303 -37.62 -37.09 -9.48
N LEU A 304 -36.99 -38.01 -8.75
CA LEU A 304 -37.31 -39.43 -8.80
C LEU A 304 -38.76 -39.68 -8.36
N GLY A 305 -39.20 -39.04 -7.27
CA GLY A 305 -40.57 -39.11 -6.78
C GLY A 305 -41.57 -38.62 -7.83
N ILE A 306 -41.29 -37.48 -8.48
CA ILE A 306 -42.13 -36.96 -9.57
C ILE A 306 -42.20 -37.96 -10.74
N LEU A 307 -41.07 -38.51 -11.17
CA LEU A 307 -41.00 -39.51 -12.24
C LEU A 307 -41.83 -40.76 -11.94
N ILE A 308 -41.69 -41.31 -10.73
CA ILE A 308 -42.48 -42.46 -10.27
C ILE A 308 -43.97 -42.12 -10.33
N HIS A 309 -44.35 -40.93 -9.86
CA HIS A 309 -45.75 -40.48 -9.86
C HIS A 309 -46.31 -40.32 -11.29
N ILE A 310 -45.50 -39.83 -12.22
CA ILE A 310 -45.87 -39.72 -13.65
C ILE A 310 -46.05 -41.11 -14.27
N ILE A 311 -45.13 -42.06 -14.01
CA ILE A 311 -45.21 -43.42 -14.55
C ILE A 311 -46.47 -44.14 -14.05
N PHE A 312 -46.78 -44.04 -12.75
CA PHE A 312 -48.01 -44.61 -12.20
C PHE A 312 -49.27 -43.95 -12.75
N ARG A 313 -49.22 -42.67 -13.13
CA ARG A 313 -50.34 -41.98 -13.78
C ARG A 313 -50.55 -42.40 -15.23
N ILE A 314 -49.49 -42.74 -15.97
CA ILE A 314 -49.57 -43.15 -17.38
C ILE A 314 -49.95 -44.62 -17.53
N LYS A 315 -49.55 -45.48 -16.59
CA LYS A 315 -49.87 -46.92 -16.59
C LYS A 315 -51.26 -47.27 -16.02
N LYS A 316 -52.03 -46.27 -15.57
CA LYS A 316 -53.41 -46.43 -15.11
C LYS A 316 -54.35 -45.81 -16.13
#